data_AF-A0A1V6JW23-F1
#
_entry.id   AF-A0A1V6JW23-F1
#
_cell.length_a   1.000
_cell.length_b   1.000
_cell.length_c   1.000
_cell.angle_alpha   90.00
_cell.angle_beta   90.00
_cell.angle_gamma   90.00
#
_symmetry.space_group_name_H-M   'P 1'
#
loop_
_entity.id
_entity.type
_entity.pdbx_description
1 polymer ?
#
loop_
_entity_poly.entity_id
_entity_poly.type
_entity_poly.pdbx_seq_one_letter_code
_entity_poly.pdbx_strand_id
1 'polypeptide(L)'
;MRNLQALCDADIVAAVIDGADTDSGTSWEMGYAYALKKKIVALRTDFRVVGHHERVNLMLEESAAVVTKKEDLPRALGSLLLTSP
;
A
#
# COMPACT_ATOMS: atom_id res chain seq x y z
N MET A 1 16.70 9.32 7.46
CA MET A 1 15.93 10.04 8.52
C MET A 1 14.67 10.70 7.98
N ARG A 2 14.69 11.41 6.84
CA ARG A 2 13.51 12.13 6.32
C ARG A 2 12.29 11.23 6.03
N ASN A 3 12.48 10.07 5.41
CA ASN A 3 11.37 9.14 5.13
C ASN A 3 10.77 8.57 6.42
N LEU A 4 11.59 8.27 7.43
CA LEU A 4 11.11 7.77 8.71
C LEU A 4 10.23 8.79 9.42
N GLN A 5 10.64 10.05 9.40
CA GLN A 5 9.84 11.13 9.96
C GLN A 5 8.52 11.30 9.18
N ALA A 6 8.58 11.26 7.85
CA ALA A 6 7.37 11.30 7.03
C ALA A 6 6.43 10.12 7.33
N LEU A 7 6.96 8.92 7.54
CA LEU A 7 6.18 7.76 7.97
C LEU A 7 5.57 7.99 9.34
N CYS A 8 6.29 8.57 10.30
CA CYS A 8 5.76 8.92 11.62
C CYS A 8 4.66 10.00 11.57
N ASP A 9 4.76 10.96 10.65
CA ASP A 9 3.83 12.08 10.55
C ASP A 9 2.60 11.78 9.68
N ALA A 10 2.68 10.82 8.75
CA ALA A 10 1.60 10.52 7.81
C ALA A 10 0.40 9.79 8.47
N ASP A 11 -0.82 10.19 8.16
CA ASP A 11 -2.02 9.44 8.59
C ASP A 11 -2.23 8.13 7.81
N ILE A 12 -1.84 8.16 6.52
CA ILE A 12 -2.06 7.07 5.57
C ILE A 12 -0.80 6.91 4.71
N VAL A 13 -0.40 5.67 4.45
CA VAL A 13 0.68 5.32 3.53
C VAL A 13 0.08 4.73 2.26
N ALA A 14 0.32 5.38 1.12
CA ALA A 14 0.04 4.82 -0.19
C ALA A 14 1.33 4.24 -0.78
N ALA A 15 1.33 2.94 -1.09
CA ALA A 15 2.48 2.24 -1.66
C ALA A 15 2.14 1.70 -3.04
N VAL A 16 3.10 1.71 -3.96
CA VAL A 16 2.97 1.04 -5.27
C VAL A 16 3.78 -0.25 -5.19
N ILE A 17 3.10 -1.38 -5.33
CA ILE A 17 3.68 -2.73 -5.18
C ILE A 17 3.65 -3.48 -6.52
N ASP A 18 3.84 -2.73 -7.61
CA ASP A 18 3.87 -3.30 -8.96
C ASP A 18 5.13 -4.12 -9.19
N GLY A 19 4.96 -5.21 -9.93
CA GLY A 19 6.03 -6.13 -10.29
C GLY A 19 6.02 -7.42 -9.49
N ALA A 20 6.94 -8.28 -9.88
CA ALA A 20 7.11 -9.62 -9.34
C ALA A 20 7.60 -9.61 -7.88
N ASP A 21 8.56 -8.72 -7.62
CA ASP A 21 9.12 -8.44 -6.32
C ASP A 21 8.97 -6.95 -6.08
N THR A 22 8.39 -6.58 -4.93
CA THR A 22 8.24 -5.18 -4.56
C THR A 22 9.60 -4.65 -4.14
N ASP A 23 9.90 -3.39 -4.48
CA ASP A 23 11.13 -2.76 -4.00
C ASP A 23 11.31 -2.96 -2.48
N SER A 24 12.50 -3.41 -2.10
CA SER A 24 12.82 -3.73 -0.70
C SER A 24 12.70 -2.52 0.23
N GLY A 25 12.94 -1.31 -0.28
CA GLY A 25 12.75 -0.05 0.45
C GLY A 25 11.27 0.19 0.74
N THR A 26 10.43 0.10 -0.29
CA THR A 26 8.97 0.21 -0.17
C THR A 26 8.41 -0.85 0.79
N SER A 27 8.89 -2.09 0.68
CA SER A 27 8.49 -3.19 1.57
C SER A 27 8.84 -2.90 3.04
N TRP A 28 10.04 -2.35 3.29
CA TRP A 28 10.45 -1.95 4.64
C TRP A 28 9.62 -0.79 5.19
N GLU A 29 9.34 0.22 4.37
CA GLU A 29 8.52 1.38 4.76
C GLU A 29 7.08 0.96 5.07
N MET A 30 6.50 0.02 4.31
CA MET A 30 5.21 -0.59 4.60
C MET A 30 5.22 -1.36 5.93
N GLY A 31 6.23 -2.20 6.16
CA GLY A 31 6.37 -2.92 7.43
C GLY A 31 6.50 -1.98 8.63
N TYR A 32 7.24 -0.89 8.49
CA TYR A 32 7.37 0.13 9.54
C TYR A 32 6.04 0.85 9.79
N ALA A 33 5.32 1.26 8.74
CA ALA A 33 4.00 1.86 8.86
C ALA A 33 2.99 0.91 9.52
N TYR A 34 3.07 -0.38 9.23
CA TYR A 34 2.23 -1.42 9.81
C TYR A 34 2.47 -1.55 11.31
N ALA A 35 3.75 -1.56 11.73
CA ALA A 35 4.13 -1.57 13.14
C ALA A 35 3.62 -0.32 13.89
N LEU A 36 3.53 0.83 13.22
CA LEU A 36 2.94 2.07 13.73
C LEU A 36 1.40 2.09 13.69
N LYS A 37 0.74 1.01 13.26
CA LYS A 37 -0.72 0.89 13.10
C LYS A 37 -1.31 1.93 12.15
N LYS A 38 -0.54 2.37 11.15
CA LYS A 38 -1.00 3.31 10.14
C LYS A 38 -1.84 2.60 9.09
N LYS A 39 -2.78 3.31 8.48
CA LYS A 39 -3.54 2.79 7.36
C LYS A 39 -2.60 2.70 6.15
N ILE A 40 -2.51 1.51 5.55
CA ILE A 40 -1.71 1.29 4.34
C ILE A 40 -2.64 0.90 3.19
N VAL A 41 -2.49 1.58 2.05
CA VAL A 41 -3.18 1.27 0.81
C VAL A 41 -2.12 0.95 -0.25
N ALA A 42 -2.14 -0.26 -0.77
CA ALA A 42 -1.16 -0.72 -1.75
C ALA A 42 -1.80 -0.79 -3.14
N LEU A 43 -1.25 -0.06 -4.11
CA LEU A 43 -1.65 -0.14 -5.51
C LEU A 43 -0.86 -1.24 -6.23
N ARG A 44 -1.57 -2.15 -6.88
CA ARG A 44 -1.02 -3.19 -7.75
C ARG A 44 -1.76 -3.25 -9.09
N THR A 45 -1.22 -2.59 -10.09
CA THR A 45 -1.73 -2.61 -11.47
C THR A 45 -1.15 -3.74 -12.34
N ASP A 46 -0.03 -4.34 -11.94
CA ASP A 46 0.57 -5.48 -12.64
C ASP A 46 0.00 -6.82 -12.14
N PHE A 47 -0.61 -7.60 -13.02
CA PHE A 47 -1.20 -8.91 -12.71
C PHE A 47 -0.31 -10.10 -13.08
N ARG A 48 0.92 -9.86 -13.56
CA ARG A 48 1.85 -10.94 -13.87
C ARG A 48 2.16 -11.70 -12.57
N VAL A 49 1.76 -12.97 -12.52
CA VAL A 49 1.90 -13.83 -11.34
C VAL A 49 3.33 -14.35 -11.28
N VAL A 50 3.96 -14.28 -10.11
CA VAL A 50 5.24 -14.92 -9.84
C VAL A 50 4.95 -16.25 -9.15
N GLY A 51 4.85 -17.33 -9.93
CA GLY A 51 4.59 -18.67 -9.40
C GLY A 51 3.12 -19.09 -9.41
N HIS A 52 2.80 -20.15 -8.67
CA HIS A 52 1.54 -20.89 -8.87
C HIS A 52 0.33 -20.31 -8.12
N HIS A 53 0.51 -19.50 -7.06
CA HIS A 53 -0.63 -19.03 -6.23
C HIS A 53 -0.49 -17.64 -5.60
N GLU A 54 0.72 -17.08 -5.47
CA GLU A 54 0.92 -15.79 -4.78
C GLU A 54 1.02 -14.63 -5.78
N ARG A 55 0.24 -13.58 -5.54
CA ARG A 55 0.19 -12.39 -6.40
C ARG A 55 1.30 -11.39 -6.03
N VAL A 56 1.62 -11.29 -4.74
CA VAL A 56 2.72 -10.51 -4.15
C VAL A 56 3.18 -11.21 -2.87
N ASN A 57 4.25 -10.72 -2.26
CA ASN A 57 4.68 -11.15 -0.93
C ASN A 57 3.51 -11.09 0.08
N LEU A 58 3.22 -12.21 0.74
CA LEU A 58 2.14 -12.35 1.72
C LEU A 58 2.17 -11.26 2.81
N MET A 59 3.36 -10.85 3.26
CA MET A 59 3.50 -9.82 4.29
C MET A 59 2.92 -8.48 3.84
N LEU A 60 3.04 -8.14 2.55
CA LEU A 60 2.53 -6.89 2.00
C LEU A 60 1.00 -6.95 1.81
N GLU A 61 0.48 -8.13 1.44
CA GLU A 61 -0.96 -8.36 1.32
C GLU A 61 -1.65 -8.28 2.68
N GLU A 62 -1.07 -8.86 3.72
CA GLU A 62 -1.61 -8.79 5.09
C GLU A 62 -1.43 -7.41 5.73
N SER A 63 -0.42 -6.64 5.31
CA SER A 63 -0.13 -5.33 5.92
C SER A 63 -0.97 -4.19 5.34
N ALA A 64 -1.67 -4.38 4.22
CA ALA A 64 -2.29 -3.27 3.48
C ALA A 64 -3.62 -3.62 2.81
N ALA A 65 -4.46 -2.62 2.60
CA ALA A 65 -5.58 -2.73 1.69
C ALA A 65 -5.08 -2.67 0.24
N VAL A 66 -5.11 -3.79 -0.47
CA VAL A 66 -4.64 -3.88 -1.87
C VAL A 66 -5.71 -3.41 -2.85
N VAL A 67 -5.31 -2.53 -3.75
CA VAL A 67 -6.14 -1.94 -4.80
C VAL A 67 -5.52 -2.27 -6.15
N THR A 68 -6.32 -2.76 -7.09
CA THR A 68 -5.79 -3.23 -8.39
C THR A 68 -5.92 -2.23 -9.54
N LYS A 69 -6.54 -1.08 -9.26
CA LYS A 69 -6.93 -0.06 -10.24
C LYS A 69 -6.68 1.31 -9.64
N LYS A 70 -6.10 2.22 -10.43
CA LYS A 70 -5.76 3.56 -9.94
C LYS A 70 -7.01 4.35 -9.55
N GLU A 71 -8.12 4.06 -10.21
CA GLU A 71 -9.41 4.71 -10.02
C GLU A 71 -10.03 4.40 -8.65
N ASP A 72 -9.63 3.29 -8.02
CA ASP A 72 -10.13 2.84 -6.72
C ASP A 72 -9.31 3.43 -5.55
N LEU A 73 -8.13 4.01 -5.83
CA LEU A 73 -7.26 4.60 -4.79
C LEU A 73 -7.97 5.68 -3.97
N PRO A 74 -8.69 6.66 -4.55
CA PRO A 74 -9.39 7.67 -3.75
C PRO A 74 -10.35 7.04 -2.73
N ARG A 75 -11.11 6.03 -3.14
CA ARG A 75 -12.03 5.32 -2.25
C ARG A 75 -11.27 4.60 -1.14
N ALA A 76 -10.21 3.88 -1.48
CA ALA A 76 -9.42 3.11 -0.52
C ALA A 76 -8.67 4.00 0.48
N LEU A 77 -8.15 5.15 0.03
CA LEU A 77 -7.56 6.19 0.89
C LEU A 77 -8.61 6.80 1.82
N GLY A 78 -9.89 6.62 1.54
CA GLY A 78 -10.99 7.12 2.36
C GLY A 78 -11.34 8.54 1.99
N SER A 79 -11.36 8.83 0.68
CA SER A 79 -11.90 10.06 0.12
C SER A 79 -13.11 10.52 0.93
N LEU A 80 -12.87 11.55 1.75
CA LEU A 80 -13.83 12.58 2.11
C LEU A 80 -14.23 13.34 0.81
N LEU A 81 -14.74 12.64 -0.19
CA LEU A 81 -15.73 13.26 -1.04
C LEU A 81 -16.92 13.41 -0.11
N LEU A 82 -17.01 14.60 0.47
CA LEU A 82 -18.24 15.16 1.02
C LEU A 82 -19.41 14.60 0.20
N THR A 83 -20.15 13.66 0.76
CA THR A 83 -21.57 13.60 0.50
C THR A 83 -22.14 14.90 1.06
N SER A 84 -21.98 15.97 0.29
CA SER A 84 -22.87 17.12 0.42
C SER A 84 -24.23 16.68 -0.16
N PRO A 85 -25.34 16.99 0.53
CA PRO A 85 -26.68 16.58 0.12
C PRO A 85 -27.14 17.20 -1.20
#